data_AF-A0A2V4D2X3-F1
#
_entry.id   AF-A0A2V4D2X3-F1
#
_cell.length_a   1.000
_cell.length_b   1.000
_cell.length_c   1.000
_cell.angle_alpha   90.00
_cell.angle_beta   90.00
_cell.angle_gamma   90.00
#
_symmetry.space_group_name_H-M   'P 1'
#
loop_
_entity.id
_entity.type
_entity.pdbx_description
1 polymer ?
#
loop_
_entity_poly.entity_id
_entity_poly.type
_entity_poly.pdbx_seq_one_letter_code
_entity_poly.pdbx_strand_id
1 'polypeptide(L)' 'MSTGFGHELLGREIVDSLGDTLGHLKDMQIDINTGQIINLLVDLEANLDPSKLPWSMVDGLMRVPADLVERVATKIHLRP' A
#
# COMPACT_ATOMS: atom_id res chain seq x y z
N MET A 1 13.70 -8.41 -19.39
CA MET A 1 12.75 -7.94 -18.37
C MET A 1 13.36 -8.24 -17.03
N SER A 2 13.74 -7.21 -16.27
CA SER A 2 14.43 -7.37 -14.99
C SER A 2 13.37 -7.60 -13.91
N THR A 3 13.14 -8.85 -13.51
CA THR A 3 12.27 -9.19 -12.38
C THR A 3 12.98 -8.82 -11.09
N GLY A 4 12.82 -7.58 -10.65
CA GLY A 4 13.24 -7.14 -9.33
C GLY A 4 12.21 -7.56 -8.28
N PHE A 5 12.68 -7.97 -7.11
CA PHE A 5 11.84 -8.35 -5.96
C PHE A 5 10.69 -7.36 -5.66
N GLY A 6 10.93 -6.04 -5.79
CA GLY A 6 9.92 -5.02 -5.57
C GLY A 6 8.78 -5.00 -6.60
N HIS A 7 9.02 -5.46 -7.83
CA HIS A 7 8.00 -5.49 -8.88
C HIS A 7 6.95 -6.58 -8.62
N GLU A 8 7.32 -7.64 -7.90
CA GLU A 8 6.40 -8.71 -7.50
C GLU A 8 5.43 -8.30 -6.38
N LEU A 9 5.65 -7.15 -5.74
CA LEU A 9 4.76 -6.59 -4.73
C LEU A 9 3.58 -5.84 -5.35
N LEU A 10 3.75 -5.32 -6.57
CA LEU A 10 2.71 -4.60 -7.29
C LEU A 10 1.52 -5.54 -7.57
N GLY A 11 0.32 -5.01 -7.38
CA GLY A 11 -0.92 -5.77 -7.50
C GLY A 11 -1.23 -6.68 -6.31
N ARG A 12 -0.41 -6.72 -5.25
CA ARG A 12 -0.79 -7.45 -4.03
C ARG A 12 -1.91 -6.72 -3.29
N GLU A 13 -2.83 -7.51 -2.76
CA GLU A 13 -3.87 -7.02 -1.86
C GLU A 13 -3.24 -6.47 -0.58
N ILE A 14 -3.74 -5.33 -0.14
CA ILE A 14 -3.45 -4.72 1.16
C ILE A 14 -4.66 -4.93 2.04
N VAL A 15 -4.43 -5.54 3.20
CA VAL A 15 -5.48 -5.86 4.18
C VAL A 15 -5.16 -5.23 5.52
N ASP A 16 -6.20 -4.88 6.27
CA ASP A 16 -6.06 -4.42 7.65
C ASP A 16 -5.85 -5.59 8.63
N SER A 17 -5.82 -5.26 9.93
CA SER A 17 -5.67 -6.25 11.01
C SER A 17 -6.85 -7.21 11.16
N LEU A 18 -8.04 -6.83 10.66
CA LEU A 18 -9.25 -7.66 10.67
C LEU A 18 -9.34 -8.55 9.41
N GLY A 19 -8.47 -8.32 8.43
CA GLY A 19 -8.43 -9.02 7.16
C GLY A 19 -9.29 -8.37 6.08
N ASP A 20 -9.86 -7.20 6.35
CA ASP A 20 -10.64 -6.44 5.37
C ASP A 20 -9.71 -5.84 4.33
N THR A 21 -10.12 -5.91 3.06
CA THR A 21 -9.30 -5.48 1.94
C THR A 21 -9.44 -3.98 1.73
N LEU A 22 -8.32 -3.28 1.82
CA LEU A 22 -8.22 -1.86 1.51
C LEU A 22 -8.15 -1.64 -0.01
N GLY A 23 -7.45 -2.52 -0.72
CA GLY A 23 -7.22 -2.40 -2.15
C GLY A 23 -5.93 -3.07 -2.59
N HIS A 24 -5.35 -2.58 -3.69
CA HIS A 24 -4.17 -3.20 -4.31
C HIS A 24 -3.00 -2.22 -4.38
N LEU A 25 -1.78 -2.71 -4.10
CA LEU A 25 -0.57 -1.90 -4.24
C LEU A 25 -0.35 -1.54 -5.71
N LYS A 26 -0.34 -0.25 -6.04
CA LYS A 26 -0.01 0.23 -7.39
C LYS A 26 1.40 0.73 -7.52
N ASP A 27 1.90 1.39 -6.48
CA ASP A 27 3.25 1.97 -6.49
C ASP A 27 3.74 2.23 -5.06
N MET A 28 4.98 2.67 -4.91
CA MET A 28 5.61 3.00 -3.65
C MET A 28 6.37 4.31 -3.76
N GLN A 29 6.22 5.18 -2.76
CA GLN A 29 7.05 6.37 -2.68
C GLN A 29 8.32 6.05 -1.89
N ILE A 30 9.47 6.36 -2.47
CA ILE A 30 10.80 6.12 -1.89
C ILE A 30 11.45 7.46 -1.60
N ASP A 31 12.01 7.61 -0.40
CA ASP A 31 12.92 8.71 -0.07
C ASP A 31 14.24 8.51 -0.82
N ILE A 32 14.58 9.44 -1.71
CA ILE A 32 15.75 9.32 -2.60
C ILE A 32 17.10 9.47 -1.88
N ASN A 33 17.12 10.03 -0.67
CA ASN A 33 18.34 10.25 0.09
C ASN A 33 18.72 9.00 0.90
N THR A 34 17.71 8.26 1.38
CA THR A 34 17.87 7.10 2.26
C THR A 34 17.57 5.77 1.58
N GLY A 35 16.84 5.79 0.45
CA GLY A 35 16.34 4.61 -0.23
C GLY A 35 15.17 3.93 0.49
N GLN A 36 14.62 4.52 1.55
CA GLN A 36 13.52 3.93 2.32
C GLN A 36 12.18 4.14 1.62
N ILE A 37 11.33 3.11 1.63
CA ILE A 37 9.94 3.25 1.23
C ILE A 37 9.21 4.00 2.33
N ILE A 38 8.60 5.14 2.00
CA ILE A 38 7.88 6.00 2.94
C ILE A 38 6.36 5.80 2.86
N ASN A 39 5.83 5.51 1.68
CA ASN A 39 4.40 5.30 1.47
C ASN A 39 4.15 4.18 0.45
N LEU A 40 3.08 3.43 0.66
CA LEU A 40 2.43 2.58 -0.34
C LEU A 40 1.34 3.41 -1.02
N LEU A 41 1.29 3.38 -2.36
CA LEU A 41 0.22 3.99 -3.15
C LEU A 41 -0.79 2.90 -3.53
N VAL A 42 -2.01 3.05 -3.02
CA VAL A 42 -3.02 1.99 -3.02
C VAL A 42 -4.20 2.40 -3.89
N ASP A 43 -4.56 1.54 -4.83
CA ASP A 43 -5.82 1.62 -5.57
C ASP A 43 -6.91 1.01 -4.69
N LEU A 44 -7.80 1.86 -4.17
CA LEU A 44 -8.82 1.45 -3.20
C LEU A 44 -9.90 0.60 -3.85
N GLU A 45 -10.45 -0.33 -3.08
CA GLU A 45 -11.67 -1.03 -3.48
C GLU A 45 -12.82 -0.04 -3.73
N ALA A 46 -13.62 -0.29 -4.77
CA ALA A 46 -14.65 0.64 -5.23
C ALA A 46 -15.79 0.87 -4.21
N ASN A 47 -15.92 0.00 -3.21
CA ASN A 47 -16.91 0.09 -2.13
C ASN A 47 -16.41 0.89 -0.91
N LEU A 48 -15.14 1.30 -0.89
CA LEU A 48 -14.56 2.10 0.19
C LEU A 48 -14.75 3.60 -0.08
N ASP A 49 -15.13 4.32 0.96
CA ASP A 49 -15.21 5.78 0.94
C ASP A 49 -13.87 6.36 1.40
N PRO A 50 -13.08 7.00 0.52
CA PRO A 50 -11.77 7.54 0.87
C PRO A 50 -11.84 8.59 1.97
N SER A 51 -12.97 9.30 2.11
CA SER A 51 -13.15 10.35 3.11
C SER A 51 -13.27 9.83 4.55
N LYS A 52 -13.52 8.53 4.70
CA LYS A 52 -13.61 7.85 6.01
C LYS A 52 -12.28 7.26 6.48
N LEU A 53 -11.27 7.27 5.63
CA LEU A 53 -9.94 6.74 5.93
C LEU A 53 -9.03 7.87 6.43
N PRO A 54 -8.05 7.58 7.31
CA PRO A 54 -7.21 8.60 7.93
C PRO A 54 -6.10 9.14 7.01
N TRP A 55 -5.99 8.60 5.79
CA TRP A 55 -4.92 8.91 4.85
C TRP A 55 -5.40 9.77 3.69
N SER A 56 -4.46 10.39 2.99
CA SER A 56 -4.74 11.31 1.88
C SER A 56 -4.66 10.60 0.54
N MET A 57 -5.46 11.08 -0.42
CA MET A 57 -5.39 10.67 -1.82
C MET A 57 -4.35 11.52 -2.58
N VAL A 58 -3.57 10.89 -3.46
CA VAL A 58 -2.72 11.56 -4.45
C VAL A 58 -2.90 10.85 -5.79
N ASP A 59 -3.18 11.61 -6.85
CA ASP A 59 -3.34 11.07 -8.21
C ASP A 59 -4.31 9.87 -8.31
N GLY A 60 -5.36 9.86 -7.49
CA GLY A 60 -6.35 8.78 -7.44
C GLY A 60 -5.95 7.56 -6.60
N LEU A 61 -4.79 7.59 -5.94
CA LEU A 61 -4.30 6.53 -5.07
C LEU A 61 -4.25 6.97 -3.60
N MET A 62 -4.60 6.07 -2.69
CA MET A 62 -4.49 6.31 -1.25
C MET A 62 -3.04 6.17 -0.79
N ARG A 63 -2.52 7.16 -0.05
CA ARG A 63 -1.16 7.18 0.49
C ARG A 63 -1.11 6.54 1.87
N VAL A 64 -0.81 5.24 1.91
CA VAL A 64 -0.68 4.51 3.18
C VAL A 64 0.76 4.56 3.66
N PRO A 65 1.04 5.03 4.89
CA PRO A 65 2.38 5.02 5.46
C PRO A 65 2.98 3.61 5.52
N ALA A 66 4.24 3.47 5.08
CA ALA A 66 4.91 2.17 5.01
C ALA A 66 5.25 1.59 6.40
N ASP A 67 5.32 2.43 7.44
CA ASP A 67 5.53 2.02 8.82
C ASP A 67 4.34 1.27 9.43
N LEU A 68 3.16 1.39 8.82
CA LEU A 68 1.98 0.60 9.17
C LEU A 68 2.05 -0.84 8.65
N VAL A 69 2.99 -1.17 7.76
CA VAL A 69 3.14 -2.55 7.30
C VAL A 69 3.63 -3.41 8.48
N GLU A 70 2.83 -4.42 8.82
CA GLU A 70 3.20 -5.46 9.79
C GLU A 70 3.96 -6.59 9.11
N ARG A 71 3.44 -7.07 7.98
CA ARG A 71 3.96 -8.25 7.30
C ARG A 71 3.69 -8.21 5.80
N VAL A 72 4.69 -8.62 5.01
CA VAL A 72 4.55 -8.84 3.58
C VAL A 72 4.59 -10.35 3.32
N ALA A 73 3.48 -10.91 2.85
CA ALA A 73 3.32 -12.32 2.48
C ALA A 73 2.59 -12.40 1.13
N THR A 74 1.66 -13.35 0.94
CA THR A 74 0.75 -13.35 -0.23
C THR A 74 -0.07 -12.06 -0.31
N LYS A 75 -0.39 -11.47 0.84
CA LYS A 75 -0.97 -10.13 0.99
C LYS A 75 -0.05 -9.24 1.82
N ILE A 76 -0.23 -7.93 1.74
CA ILE A 76 0.42 -6.95 2.60
C ILE A 76 -0.53 -6.69 3.77
N HIS A 77 -0.08 -6.94 4.99
CA HIS A 77 -0.87 -6.77 6.21
C HIS A 77 -0.48 -5.47 6.90
N LEU A 78 -1.48 -4.64 7.20
CA LEU A 78 -1.32 -3.44 8.01
C LEU A 78 -1.52 -3.76 9.50
N ARG A 79 -0.80 -3.02 10.35
CA ARG A 79 -0.98 -3.02 11.80
C ARG A 79 -2.32 -2.36 12.15
N PRO A 80 -2.93 -2.76 13.28
CA PRO A 80 -4.15 -2.14 13.81
C PRO A 80 -3.96 -0.66 14.20
#